data_AF-A0A519ZY60-F1
#
_entry.id   AF-A0A519ZY60-F1
#
_cell.length_a   1.000
_cell.length_b   1.000
_cell.length_c   1.000
_cell.angle_alpha   90.00
_cell.angle_beta   90.00
_cell.angle_gamma   90.00
#
_symmetry.space_group_name_H-M   'P 1'
#
loop_
_entity.id
_entity.type
_entity.pdbx_description
1 polymer ?
#
loop_
_entity_poly.entity_id
_entity_poly.type
_entity_poly.pdbx_seq_one_letter_code
_entity_poly.pdbx_strand_id
1 'polypeptide(L)'
;MGWLTPQAAWATHIRAGDIQSRVDDASGNPNHLLFRLTVYRDKSGAAQQKLDETYIYFGDNTLLIGTDKDASGRPLMTRTVDAAASTADTEVLYFDFEHTYSGAGSYLVSFVGENRNDGVLNMANSVRTSFYISSSVTINPAYGRNHSPVLRAPAVDKAGLGQVFLHNPAAYDADGDSLAFKLRTCQRVIDGNSAALLASKRPLPVDCERYVFPDDQSIAPGAKQVPYAGVPAGDPTANAIIRPL
;
A
#
# COMPACT_ATOMS: atom_id res chain seq x y z
N MET A 1 13.29 34.91 24.59
CA MET A 1 13.15 34.61 23.15
C MET A 1 13.38 33.13 22.96
N GLY A 2 12.31 32.34 22.96
CA GLY A 2 12.39 30.90 22.68
C GLY A 2 12.44 30.69 21.18
N TRP A 3 13.51 30.07 20.69
CA TRP A 3 13.64 29.68 19.30
C TRP A 3 12.75 28.45 19.10
N LEU A 4 11.63 28.62 18.39
CA LEU A 4 10.88 27.51 17.83
C LEU A 4 11.76 26.89 16.75
N THR A 5 12.36 25.74 17.03
CA THR A 5 12.98 24.93 15.99
C THR A 5 11.89 24.50 15.01
N PRO A 6 12.06 24.70 13.70
CA PRO A 6 11.12 24.17 12.73
C PRO A 6 11.13 22.65 12.86
N GLN A 7 9.98 22.08 13.22
CA GLN A 7 9.73 20.65 13.12
C GLN A 7 9.90 20.29 11.65
N ALA A 8 10.86 19.43 11.35
CA ALA A 8 11.12 19.01 9.98
C ALA A 8 9.80 18.51 9.37
N ALA A 9 9.37 19.15 8.28
CA ALA A 9 8.26 18.64 7.49
C ALA A 9 8.76 17.37 6.80
N TRP A 10 8.49 16.21 7.42
CA TRP A 10 8.73 14.93 6.80
C TRP A 10 7.68 14.76 5.71
N ALA A 11 8.04 15.06 4.46
CA ALA A 11 7.17 14.81 3.32
C ALA A 11 7.55 13.46 2.71
N THR A 12 6.94 12.39 3.20
CA THR A 12 6.77 11.18 2.38
C THR A 12 5.69 11.47 1.32
N HIS A 13 5.87 10.99 0.11
CA HIS A 13 4.97 11.25 -1.02
C HIS A 13 4.40 9.92 -1.50
N ILE A 14 3.72 9.20 -0.60
CA ILE A 14 3.20 7.87 -0.91
C ILE A 14 2.03 8.00 -1.89
N ARG A 15 2.16 7.33 -3.04
CA ARG A 15 1.15 7.26 -4.10
C ARG A 15 0.30 6.00 -3.99
N ALA A 16 0.91 4.87 -3.71
CA ALA A 16 0.26 3.57 -3.63
C ALA A 16 1.10 2.58 -2.80
N GLY A 17 0.53 1.42 -2.50
CA GLY A 17 1.27 0.31 -1.91
C GLY A 17 0.52 -1.02 -2.01
N ASP A 18 1.25 -2.10 -1.82
CA ASP A 18 0.78 -3.49 -1.91
C ASP A 18 1.50 -4.35 -0.85
N ILE A 19 0.80 -5.32 -0.25
CA ILE A 19 1.38 -6.27 0.70
C ILE A 19 1.14 -7.68 0.17
N GLN A 20 2.24 -8.34 -0.19
CA GLN A 20 2.27 -9.73 -0.62
C GLN A 20 2.84 -10.60 0.50
N SER A 21 2.32 -11.81 0.61
CA SER A 21 2.71 -12.79 1.63
C SER A 21 2.78 -14.17 1.03
N ARG A 22 3.76 -14.96 1.47
CA ARG A 22 3.88 -16.38 1.14
C ARG A 22 4.45 -17.17 2.29
N VAL A 23 4.18 -18.46 2.33
CA VAL A 23 4.84 -19.37 3.27
C VAL A 23 6.32 -19.51 2.91
N ASP A 24 7.19 -19.59 3.91
CA ASP A 24 8.58 -19.94 3.71
C ASP A 24 8.75 -21.45 3.50
N ASP A 25 8.80 -21.85 2.24
CA ASP A 25 8.98 -23.25 1.85
C ASP A 25 10.26 -23.89 2.38
N ALA A 26 11.32 -23.09 2.61
CA ALA A 26 12.63 -23.59 3.02
C ALA A 26 12.67 -23.94 4.51
N SER A 27 11.91 -23.25 5.35
CA SER A 27 11.84 -23.53 6.80
C SER A 27 11.06 -24.80 7.13
N GLY A 28 10.12 -25.20 6.26
CA GLY A 28 9.15 -26.27 6.56
C GLY A 28 8.11 -25.90 7.63
N ASN A 29 8.15 -24.69 8.19
CA ASN A 29 7.20 -24.19 9.19
C ASN A 29 6.05 -23.45 8.50
N PRO A 30 4.81 -23.97 8.53
CA PRO A 30 3.66 -23.31 7.90
C PRO A 30 3.29 -21.97 8.54
N ASN A 31 3.80 -21.68 9.75
CA ASN A 31 3.58 -20.42 10.43
C ASN A 31 4.66 -19.37 10.13
N HIS A 32 5.73 -19.74 9.41
CA HIS A 32 6.77 -18.82 8.98
C HIS A 32 6.44 -18.25 7.61
N LEU A 33 6.19 -16.94 7.55
CA LEU A 33 5.78 -16.26 6.33
C LEU A 33 6.79 -15.19 5.93
N LEU A 34 6.99 -15.10 4.63
CA LEU A 34 7.78 -14.08 3.96
C LEU A 34 6.83 -13.05 3.37
N PHE A 35 7.14 -11.79 3.60
CA PHE A 35 6.34 -10.66 3.17
C PHE A 35 7.14 -9.75 2.27
N ARG A 36 6.43 -9.13 1.33
CA ARG A 36 6.91 -8.03 0.53
C ARG A 36 5.90 -6.90 0.59
N LEU A 37 6.30 -5.78 1.19
CA LEU A 37 5.61 -4.52 1.04
C LEU A 37 6.20 -3.79 -0.17
N THR A 38 5.36 -3.49 -1.16
CA THR A 38 5.70 -2.60 -2.27
C THR A 38 5.15 -1.21 -1.97
N VAL A 39 5.98 -0.17 -2.04
CA VAL A 39 5.57 1.23 -1.89
C VAL A 39 5.93 2.01 -3.14
N TYR A 40 4.97 2.77 -3.65
CA TYR A 40 5.16 3.69 -4.77
C TYR A 40 5.20 5.10 -4.20
N ARG A 41 6.30 5.81 -4.42
CA ARG A 41 6.45 7.20 -3.95
C ARG A 41 6.79 8.17 -5.07
N ASP A 42 6.39 9.43 -4.92
CA ASP A 42 6.85 10.51 -5.78
C ASP A 42 8.36 10.70 -5.67
N LYS A 43 9.02 10.94 -6.81
CA LYS A 43 10.45 11.31 -6.88
C LYS A 43 10.69 12.81 -6.72
N SER A 44 9.66 13.64 -6.91
CA SER A 44 9.77 15.09 -6.73
C SER A 44 9.74 15.43 -5.24
N GLY A 45 10.84 15.97 -4.72
CA GLY A 45 10.98 16.36 -3.31
C GLY A 45 12.21 15.76 -2.62
N ALA A 46 12.89 16.58 -1.80
CA ALA A 46 14.08 16.20 -1.06
C ALA A 46 13.71 15.57 0.30
N ALA A 47 13.53 14.25 0.30
CA ALA A 47 13.90 13.35 1.41
C ALA A 47 13.57 11.94 0.95
N GLN A 48 14.59 11.11 0.70
CA GLN A 48 14.37 9.67 0.63
C GLN A 48 13.72 9.24 1.96
N GLN A 49 12.75 8.31 1.94
CA GLN A 49 12.32 7.65 3.17
C GLN A 49 13.57 7.26 3.95
N LYS A 50 13.72 7.83 5.15
CA LYS A 50 14.50 7.16 6.16
C LYS A 50 13.84 5.79 6.35
N LEU A 51 14.65 4.75 6.25
CA LEU A 51 14.25 3.36 6.48
C LEU A 51 13.51 3.17 7.82
N ASP A 52 13.74 4.10 8.73
CA ASP A 52 13.29 4.17 10.11
C ASP A 52 11.77 4.34 10.30
N GLU A 53 11.01 4.71 9.26
CA GLU A 53 9.60 5.10 9.40
C GLU A 53 8.60 4.09 8.78
N THR A 54 9.04 2.86 8.51
CA THR A 54 8.14 1.78 8.05
C THR A 54 7.66 0.97 9.25
N TYR A 55 6.34 0.95 9.47
CA TYR A 55 5.71 0.27 10.59
C TYR A 55 4.79 -0.83 10.07
N ILE A 56 5.12 -2.08 10.40
CA ILE A 56 4.33 -3.26 10.02
C ILE A 56 3.70 -3.87 11.26
N TYR A 57 2.37 -3.89 11.30
CA TYR A 57 1.60 -4.53 12.35
C TYR A 57 1.11 -5.89 11.84
N PHE A 58 1.52 -6.98 12.48
CA PHE A 58 1.23 -8.34 11.99
C PHE A 58 -0.16 -8.87 12.36
N GLY A 59 -0.90 -8.14 13.21
CA GLY A 59 -2.24 -8.54 13.64
C GLY A 59 -2.26 -9.53 14.81
N ASP A 60 -1.10 -9.85 15.40
CA ASP A 60 -0.93 -10.77 16.54
C ASP A 60 -0.31 -10.09 17.78
N ASN A 61 -0.41 -8.76 17.85
CA ASN A 61 0.26 -7.90 18.85
C ASN A 61 1.77 -7.83 18.72
N THR A 62 2.31 -8.17 17.56
CA THR A 62 3.70 -7.88 17.20
C THR A 62 3.76 -6.73 16.19
N LEU A 63 4.89 -6.03 16.22
CA LEU A 63 5.21 -4.87 15.40
C LEU A 63 6.64 -5.05 14.91
N LEU A 64 6.87 -4.78 13.64
CA LEU A 64 8.20 -4.60 13.08
C LEU A 64 8.37 -3.14 12.65
N ILE A 65 9.45 -2.52 13.11
CA ILE A 65 9.89 -1.20 12.68
C ILE A 65 11.05 -1.40 11.69
N GLY A 66 11.10 -0.64 10.60
CA GLY A 66 12.11 -0.80 9.54
C GLY A 66 13.57 -0.71 9.99
N THR A 67 13.84 -0.13 11.17
CA THR A 67 15.17 -0.09 11.81
C THR A 67 15.52 -1.31 12.66
N ASP A 68 14.57 -2.19 12.93
CA ASP A 68 14.77 -3.31 13.83
C ASP A 68 15.84 -4.26 13.29
N LYS A 69 16.63 -4.77 14.23
CA LYS A 69 17.74 -5.69 13.97
C LYS A 69 17.64 -6.89 14.88
N ASP A 70 18.15 -8.03 14.43
CA ASP A 70 18.32 -9.20 15.27
C ASP A 70 19.44 -9.01 16.31
N ALA A 71 19.62 -9.99 17.18
CA ALA A 71 20.67 -9.98 18.22
C ALA A 71 22.11 -9.93 17.65
N SER A 72 22.29 -10.28 16.37
CA SER A 72 23.58 -10.19 15.66
C SER A 72 23.77 -8.86 14.92
N GLY A 73 22.80 -7.95 15.01
CA GLY A 73 22.81 -6.64 14.34
C GLY A 73 22.40 -6.69 12.87
N ARG A 74 21.87 -7.81 12.36
CA ARG A 74 21.35 -7.91 10.99
C ARG A 74 19.97 -7.25 10.92
N PRO A 75 19.66 -6.50 9.85
CA PRO A 75 18.35 -5.88 9.69
C PRO A 75 17.27 -6.93 9.50
N LEU A 76 16.14 -6.76 10.20
CA LEU A 76 14.95 -7.62 10.07
C LEU A 76 14.09 -7.25 8.86
N MET A 77 14.38 -6.11 8.21
CA MET A 77 13.74 -5.66 6.99
C MET A 77 14.80 -5.18 6.00
N THR A 78 14.69 -5.63 4.75
CA THR A 78 15.58 -5.20 3.67
C THR A 78 14.80 -4.34 2.68
N ARG A 79 15.33 -3.14 2.39
CA ARG A 79 14.78 -2.26 1.35
C ARG A 79 15.59 -2.38 0.06
N THR A 80 14.89 -2.57 -1.05
CA THR A 80 15.44 -2.52 -2.40
C THR A 80 14.66 -1.53 -3.25
N VAL A 81 15.35 -0.79 -4.12
CA VAL A 81 14.72 0.05 -5.14
C VAL A 81 14.57 -0.76 -6.41
N ASP A 82 13.37 -0.85 -6.96
CA ASP A 82 13.18 -1.42 -8.30
C ASP A 82 13.34 -0.32 -9.35
N ALA A 83 14.56 -0.22 -9.88
CA ALA A 83 14.88 0.75 -10.92
C ALA A 83 14.15 0.47 -12.26
N ALA A 84 13.78 -0.78 -12.53
CA ALA A 84 13.10 -1.16 -13.77
C ALA A 84 11.60 -0.82 -13.74
N ALA A 85 10.96 -0.98 -12.57
CA ALA A 85 9.56 -0.59 -12.37
C ALA A 85 9.39 0.93 -12.10
N SER A 86 10.47 1.62 -11.73
CA SER A 86 10.45 3.07 -11.46
C SER A 86 10.37 3.92 -12.74
N THR A 87 9.62 5.02 -12.67
CA THR A 87 9.49 6.01 -13.76
C THR A 87 10.27 7.29 -13.44
N ALA A 88 10.15 8.32 -14.28
CA ALA A 88 10.81 9.62 -14.03
C ALA A 88 10.32 10.31 -12.74
N ASP A 89 9.05 10.10 -12.37
CA ASP A 89 8.39 10.79 -11.25
C ASP A 89 7.88 9.85 -10.15
N THR A 90 8.01 8.54 -10.32
CA THR A 90 7.63 7.53 -9.32
C THR A 90 8.78 6.56 -9.08
N GLU A 91 9.11 6.34 -7.81
CA GLU A 91 10.05 5.33 -7.36
C GLU A 91 9.30 4.16 -6.72
N VAL A 92 9.71 2.95 -7.09
CA VAL A 92 9.16 1.70 -6.58
C VAL A 92 10.14 1.10 -5.57
N LEU A 93 9.65 0.85 -4.36
CA LEU A 93 10.42 0.33 -3.25
C LEU A 93 9.85 -1.01 -2.80
N TYR A 94 10.72 -2.01 -2.66
CA TYR A 94 10.41 -3.27 -2.02
C TYR A 94 10.98 -3.30 -0.63
N PHE A 95 10.15 -3.68 0.33
CA PHE A 95 10.53 -3.97 1.71
C PHE A 95 10.24 -5.45 1.95
N ASP A 96 11.30 -6.25 2.01
CA ASP A 96 11.24 -7.68 2.29
C ASP A 96 11.49 -7.91 3.78
N PHE A 97 10.60 -8.67 4.42
CA PHE A 97 10.66 -9.02 5.84
C PHE A 97 9.95 -10.36 6.09
N GLU A 98 10.17 -10.95 7.25
CA GLU A 98 9.59 -12.23 7.64
C GLU A 98 8.93 -12.15 9.00
N HIS A 99 7.99 -13.07 9.27
CA HIS A 99 7.36 -13.20 10.58
C HIS A 99 6.93 -14.64 10.84
N THR A 100 7.09 -15.07 12.09
CA THR A 100 6.59 -16.36 12.56
C THR A 100 5.40 -16.17 13.48
N TYR A 101 4.24 -16.63 13.06
CA TYR A 101 3.04 -16.64 13.89
C TYR A 101 3.07 -17.76 14.93
N SER A 102 2.47 -17.51 16.09
CA SER A 102 2.43 -18.48 17.19
C SER A 102 1.54 -19.70 16.92
N GLY A 103 0.64 -19.64 15.94
CA GLY A 103 -0.25 -20.73 15.61
C GLY A 103 -1.10 -20.48 14.36
N ALA A 104 -2.01 -21.42 14.12
CA ALA A 104 -3.04 -21.29 13.08
C ALA A 104 -4.05 -20.20 13.46
N GLY A 105 -4.53 -19.46 12.46
CA GLY A 105 -5.43 -18.34 12.68
C GLY A 105 -5.52 -17.41 11.47
N SER A 106 -6.40 -16.42 11.57
CA SER A 106 -6.48 -15.32 10.62
C SER A 106 -5.87 -14.07 11.23
N TYR A 107 -4.93 -13.49 10.52
CA TYR A 107 -4.15 -12.32 10.91
C TYR A 107 -4.35 -11.21 9.89
N LEU A 108 -4.35 -9.96 10.36
CA LEU A 108 -4.45 -8.78 9.50
C LEU A 108 -3.11 -8.05 9.56
N VAL A 109 -2.27 -8.31 8.55
CA VAL A 109 -1.01 -7.59 8.38
C VAL A 109 -1.31 -6.23 7.80
N SER A 110 -0.76 -5.18 8.38
CA SER A 110 -1.03 -3.82 7.91
C SER A 110 0.20 -2.94 7.96
N PHE A 111 0.22 -2.00 7.03
CA PHE A 111 1.24 -0.96 6.93
C PHE A 111 0.58 0.39 7.19
N VAL A 112 1.18 1.17 8.09
CA VAL A 112 0.82 2.56 8.33
C VAL A 112 1.98 3.43 7.86
N GLY A 113 1.79 4.08 6.72
CA GLY A 113 2.66 5.13 6.22
C GLY A 113 2.15 6.50 6.64
N GLU A 114 3.04 7.47 6.77
CA GLU A 114 2.66 8.86 6.92
C GLU A 114 2.85 9.61 5.60
N ASN A 115 2.25 10.80 5.51
CA ASN A 115 2.33 11.78 4.42
C ASN A 115 2.08 11.21 3.01
N ARG A 116 0.90 11.51 2.46
CA ARG A 116 0.60 11.33 1.04
C ARG A 116 1.05 12.56 0.25
N ASN A 117 1.00 12.44 -1.07
CA ASN A 117 1.10 13.60 -1.95
C ASN A 117 0.07 14.67 -1.57
N ASP A 118 0.51 15.93 -1.56
CA ASP A 118 -0.40 17.06 -1.44
C ASP A 118 -1.30 17.18 -2.68
N GLY A 119 -2.44 17.86 -2.53
CA GLY A 119 -3.33 18.17 -3.65
C GLY A 119 -4.13 16.99 -4.22
N VAL A 120 -4.13 15.82 -3.57
CA VAL A 120 -5.05 14.73 -3.94
C VAL A 120 -6.51 15.19 -3.79
N LEU A 121 -7.23 15.26 -4.92
CA LEU A 121 -8.54 15.91 -5.04
C LEU A 121 -9.69 15.14 -4.40
N ASN A 122 -9.58 13.81 -4.32
CA ASN A 122 -10.68 12.94 -3.90
C ASN A 122 -10.67 12.64 -2.40
N MET A 123 -10.08 13.51 -1.57
CA MET A 123 -10.08 13.46 -0.11
C MET A 123 -9.73 14.82 0.49
N ALA A 124 -9.97 15.00 1.79
CA ALA A 124 -9.55 16.19 2.52
C ALA A 124 -8.10 16.06 3.07
N ASN A 125 -7.33 17.16 3.01
CA ASN A 125 -6.04 17.32 3.70
C ASN A 125 -5.09 16.13 3.50
N SER A 126 -4.90 15.75 2.24
CA SER A 126 -4.15 14.56 1.82
C SER A 126 -2.74 14.51 2.39
N VAL A 127 -2.02 15.63 2.39
CA VAL A 127 -0.65 15.72 2.91
C VAL A 127 -0.51 15.31 4.39
N ARG A 128 -1.52 15.58 5.23
CA ARG A 128 -1.52 15.19 6.67
C ARG A 128 -2.31 13.91 6.96
N THR A 129 -2.77 13.22 5.93
CA THR A 129 -3.57 12.00 6.07
C THR A 129 -2.65 10.79 5.96
N SER A 130 -2.59 9.95 7.00
CA SER A 130 -1.79 8.72 7.02
C SER A 130 -2.28 7.68 6.03
N PHE A 131 -1.36 6.98 5.38
CA PHE A 131 -1.60 5.90 4.44
C PHE A 131 -1.78 4.57 5.15
N TYR A 132 -2.91 3.89 4.93
CA TYR A 132 -3.18 2.58 5.50
C TYR A 132 -3.53 1.57 4.41
N ILE A 133 -2.82 0.44 4.40
CA ILE A 133 -3.18 -0.76 3.64
C ILE A 133 -3.05 -1.99 4.52
N SER A 134 -3.80 -3.03 4.20
CA SER A 134 -3.81 -4.27 4.94
C SER A 134 -3.99 -5.47 4.03
N SER A 135 -3.38 -6.59 4.39
CA SER A 135 -3.57 -7.90 3.78
C SER A 135 -3.98 -8.91 4.85
N SER A 136 -4.97 -9.75 4.53
CA SER A 136 -5.40 -10.81 5.43
C SER A 136 -4.62 -12.08 5.12
N VAL A 137 -4.00 -12.64 6.16
CA VAL A 137 -3.26 -13.88 6.12
C VAL A 137 -4.07 -14.91 6.89
N THR A 138 -4.32 -16.07 6.29
CA THR A 138 -4.93 -17.21 6.99
C THR A 138 -3.98 -18.38 7.00
N ILE A 139 -3.61 -18.81 8.20
CA ILE A 139 -2.75 -19.97 8.44
C ILE A 139 -3.65 -21.11 8.89
N ASN A 140 -3.83 -22.10 8.01
CA ASN A 140 -4.67 -23.26 8.29
C ASN A 140 -3.97 -24.55 7.84
N PRO A 141 -3.68 -25.49 8.76
CA PRO A 141 -3.09 -26.78 8.43
C PRO A 141 -3.87 -27.60 7.39
N ALA A 142 -5.19 -27.40 7.29
CA ALA A 142 -6.05 -28.11 6.35
C ALA A 142 -6.00 -27.57 4.91
N TYR A 143 -5.62 -26.30 4.72
CA TYR A 143 -5.56 -25.67 3.39
C TYR A 143 -4.19 -25.85 2.72
N GLY A 144 -3.23 -26.47 3.41
CA GLY A 144 -1.88 -26.58 2.91
C GLY A 144 -1.17 -25.23 2.87
N ARG A 145 -0.24 -25.07 1.92
CA ARG A 145 0.51 -23.83 1.72
C ARG A 145 -0.25 -22.97 0.71
N ASN A 146 -0.45 -21.69 1.04
CA ASN A 146 -1.15 -20.74 0.19
C ASN A 146 -0.33 -19.45 0.05
N HIS A 147 -0.48 -18.78 -1.08
CA HIS A 147 0.21 -17.56 -1.44
C HIS A 147 -0.80 -16.42 -1.63
N SER A 148 -0.39 -15.18 -1.35
CA SER A 148 -1.19 -14.04 -1.78
C SER A 148 -1.15 -13.91 -3.30
N PRO A 149 -2.21 -13.40 -3.95
CA PRO A 149 -2.16 -12.99 -5.34
C PRO A 149 -1.01 -12.02 -5.59
N VAL A 150 -0.36 -12.13 -6.73
CA VAL A 150 0.78 -11.28 -7.10
C VAL A 150 0.35 -10.31 -8.19
N LEU A 151 0.48 -9.01 -7.92
CA LEU A 151 0.19 -7.95 -8.89
C LEU A 151 1.44 -7.70 -9.74
N ARG A 152 1.37 -8.00 -11.05
CA ARG A 152 2.53 -7.85 -11.95
C ARG A 152 2.61 -6.48 -12.61
N ALA A 153 1.49 -5.78 -12.75
CA ALA A 153 1.49 -4.42 -13.29
C ALA A 153 1.74 -3.44 -12.15
N PRO A 154 2.84 -2.65 -12.18
CA PRO A 154 3.11 -1.68 -11.15
C PRO A 154 2.04 -0.58 -11.14
N ALA A 155 1.65 -0.12 -9.96
CA ALA A 155 0.66 0.95 -9.77
C ALA A 155 1.24 2.35 -10.06
N VAL A 156 1.85 2.53 -11.23
CA VAL A 156 2.45 3.78 -11.73
C VAL A 156 1.63 4.42 -12.85
N ASP A 157 0.48 3.83 -13.17
CA ASP A 157 -0.42 4.30 -14.23
C ASP A 157 -0.89 5.74 -13.99
N LYS A 158 -0.99 6.52 -15.06
CA LYS A 158 -1.51 7.89 -15.02
C LYS A 158 -2.75 8.01 -15.90
N ALA A 159 -3.78 8.65 -15.37
CA ALA A 159 -4.96 9.01 -16.14
C ALA A 159 -4.71 10.32 -16.91
N GLY A 160 -5.03 10.32 -18.21
CA GLY A 160 -5.16 11.55 -18.98
C GLY A 160 -6.51 12.21 -18.73
N LEU A 161 -6.55 13.54 -18.65
CA LEU A 161 -7.81 14.28 -18.55
C LEU A 161 -8.65 14.03 -19.81
N GLY A 162 -9.95 13.76 -19.64
CA GLY A 162 -10.85 13.46 -20.77
C GLY A 162 -10.68 12.05 -21.36
N GLN A 163 -9.78 11.22 -20.82
CA GLN A 163 -9.51 9.91 -21.38
C GLN A 163 -10.07 8.77 -20.53
N VAL A 164 -10.31 7.62 -21.17
CA VAL A 164 -10.63 6.40 -20.46
C VAL A 164 -9.40 5.99 -19.65
N PHE A 165 -9.54 5.93 -18.33
CA PHE A 165 -8.56 5.31 -17.47
C PHE A 165 -8.93 3.84 -17.24
N LEU A 166 -8.00 2.96 -17.57
CA LEU A 166 -8.09 1.54 -17.32
C LEU A 166 -6.92 1.13 -16.44
N HIS A 167 -7.23 0.49 -15.33
CA HIS A 167 -6.24 -0.14 -14.48
C HIS A 167 -6.44 -1.65 -14.52
N ASN A 168 -5.40 -2.35 -14.98
CA ASN A 168 -5.32 -3.80 -14.87
C ASN A 168 -4.11 -4.15 -14.01
N PRO A 169 -4.29 -4.67 -12.79
CA PRO A 169 -3.17 -4.99 -11.92
C PRO A 169 -2.34 -6.19 -12.42
N ALA A 170 -2.76 -6.84 -13.52
CA ALA A 170 -2.17 -8.05 -14.07
C ALA A 170 -1.92 -9.10 -12.98
N ALA A 171 -2.91 -9.24 -12.10
CA ALA A 171 -2.84 -10.12 -10.96
C ALA A 171 -2.90 -11.58 -11.41
N TYR A 172 -2.11 -12.42 -10.75
CA TYR A 172 -2.22 -13.86 -10.89
C TYR A 172 -2.10 -14.52 -9.54
N ASP A 173 -2.73 -15.68 -9.41
CA ASP A 173 -2.60 -16.55 -8.26
C ASP A 173 -1.72 -17.74 -8.62
N ALA A 174 -0.73 -18.05 -7.78
CA ALA A 174 0.20 -19.15 -8.05
C ALA A 174 -0.39 -20.53 -7.72
N ASP A 175 -1.39 -20.56 -6.82
CA ASP A 175 -2.05 -21.77 -6.34
C ASP A 175 -3.28 -22.13 -7.20
N GLY A 176 -3.66 -21.24 -8.12
CA GLY A 176 -4.76 -21.44 -9.06
C GLY A 176 -6.11 -20.97 -8.53
N ASP A 177 -6.10 -20.16 -7.47
CA ASP A 177 -7.31 -19.60 -6.89
C ASP A 177 -7.97 -18.58 -7.83
N SER A 178 -9.30 -18.47 -7.71
CA SER A 178 -10.06 -17.45 -8.42
C SER A 178 -9.83 -16.07 -7.82
N LEU A 179 -9.57 -15.08 -8.68
CA LEU A 179 -9.36 -13.70 -8.27
C LEU A 179 -10.62 -12.86 -8.48
N ALA A 180 -10.93 -12.02 -7.50
CA ALA A 180 -12.00 -11.03 -7.59
C ALA A 180 -11.48 -9.68 -7.10
N PHE A 181 -11.90 -8.60 -7.76
CA PHE A 181 -11.47 -7.24 -7.46
C PHE A 181 -12.67 -6.40 -7.04
N LYS A 182 -12.44 -5.51 -6.08
CA LYS A 182 -13.45 -4.54 -5.65
C LYS A 182 -12.76 -3.25 -5.24
N LEU A 183 -13.27 -2.13 -5.76
CA LEU A 183 -12.84 -0.82 -5.30
C LEU A 183 -13.19 -0.63 -3.82
N ARG A 184 -12.25 -0.04 -3.08
CA ARG A 184 -12.39 0.21 -1.65
C ARG A 184 -12.09 1.66 -1.35
N THR A 185 -12.79 2.20 -0.35
CA THR A 185 -12.52 3.52 0.20
C THR A 185 -11.07 3.60 0.70
N CYS A 186 -10.43 4.74 0.46
CA CYS A 186 -9.14 5.07 1.06
C CYS A 186 -9.23 4.97 2.57
N GLN A 187 -8.22 4.37 3.21
CA GLN A 187 -8.15 4.28 4.67
C GLN A 187 -6.98 5.06 5.24
N ARG A 188 -7.15 5.47 6.50
CA ARG A 188 -6.14 6.13 7.32
C ARG A 188 -6.20 5.61 8.75
N VAL A 189 -5.13 5.83 9.51
CA VAL A 189 -5.14 5.72 10.98
C VAL A 189 -5.07 7.12 11.58
N ILE A 190 -6.00 7.45 12.48
CA ILE A 190 -6.01 8.75 13.16
C ILE A 190 -4.69 8.92 13.92
N ASP A 191 -4.08 10.11 13.79
CA ASP A 191 -2.78 10.46 14.37
C ASP A 191 -1.59 9.59 13.90
N GLY A 192 -1.75 8.83 12.81
CA GLY A 192 -0.66 8.06 12.20
C GLY A 192 0.00 7.09 13.17
N ASN A 193 1.33 7.01 13.13
CA ASN A 193 2.15 6.16 14.00
C ASN A 193 2.41 6.81 15.37
N SER A 194 1.33 7.19 16.06
CA SER A 194 1.40 7.78 17.40
C SER A 194 2.04 6.82 18.43
N ALA A 195 2.63 7.37 19.49
CA ALA A 195 3.21 6.57 20.58
C ALA A 195 2.19 5.58 21.20
N ALA A 196 0.91 5.98 21.28
CA ALA A 196 -0.16 5.11 21.76
C ALA A 196 -0.41 3.92 20.83
N LEU A 197 -0.37 4.14 19.51
CA LEU A 197 -0.48 3.07 18.52
C LEU A 197 0.72 2.11 18.56
N LEU A 198 1.93 2.65 18.67
CA LEU A 198 3.14 1.82 18.77
C LEU A 198 3.14 0.95 20.04
N ALA A 199 2.55 1.44 21.13
CA ALA A 199 2.36 0.67 22.36
C ALA A 199 1.26 -0.40 22.22
N SER A 200 0.11 -0.06 21.62
CA SER A 200 -1.02 -0.99 21.47
C SER A 200 -0.81 -2.04 20.38
N LYS A 201 0.00 -1.71 19.36
CA LYS A 201 0.29 -2.53 18.16
C LYS A 201 -0.97 -2.95 17.40
N ARG A 202 -2.03 -2.15 17.50
CA ARG A 202 -3.35 -2.42 16.94
C ARG A 202 -3.87 -1.18 16.22
N PRO A 203 -3.58 -1.02 14.92
CA PRO A 203 -4.12 0.08 14.14
C PRO A 203 -5.64 -0.05 14.05
N LEU A 204 -6.33 1.08 14.23
CA LEU A 204 -7.78 1.21 14.05
C LEU A 204 -8.01 2.07 12.81
N PRO A 205 -8.09 1.45 11.62
CA PRO A 205 -8.26 2.19 10.39
C PRO A 205 -9.67 2.77 10.30
N VAL A 206 -9.76 3.99 9.77
CA VAL A 206 -11.00 4.67 9.41
C VAL A 206 -10.90 5.13 7.97
N ASP A 207 -12.04 5.41 7.35
CA ASP A 207 -12.06 5.94 5.99
C ASP A 207 -11.43 7.35 5.95
N CYS A 208 -10.77 7.65 4.83
CA CYS A 208 -10.21 8.96 4.56
C CYS A 208 -11.35 10.00 4.51
N GLU A 209 -11.14 11.13 5.17
CA GLU A 209 -12.16 12.16 5.31
C GLU A 209 -12.54 12.75 3.94
N ARG A 210 -13.86 12.84 3.69
CA ARG A 210 -14.44 13.30 2.42
C ARG A 210 -13.92 12.53 1.19
N TYR A 211 -13.55 11.26 1.37
CA TYR A 211 -13.17 10.44 0.24
C TYR A 211 -14.35 10.23 -0.71
N VAL A 212 -14.09 10.39 -2.00
CA VAL A 212 -15.03 10.03 -3.07
C VAL A 212 -14.31 9.20 -4.14
N PHE A 213 -15.07 8.35 -4.84
CA PHE A 213 -14.51 7.59 -5.95
C PHE A 213 -14.19 8.51 -7.14
N PRO A 214 -13.25 8.11 -8.03
CA PRO A 214 -12.80 8.99 -9.12
C PRO A 214 -13.90 9.38 -10.12
N ASP A 215 -15.05 8.70 -10.14
CA ASP A 215 -16.22 9.01 -10.98
C ASP A 215 -17.24 9.94 -10.30
N ASP A 216 -16.94 10.40 -9.08
CA ASP A 216 -17.78 11.36 -8.35
C ASP A 216 -17.80 12.73 -9.04
N GLN A 217 -19.02 13.23 -9.26
CA GLN A 217 -19.25 14.47 -10.01
C GLN A 217 -18.73 15.72 -9.29
N SER A 218 -18.49 15.66 -7.99
CA SER A 218 -17.96 16.80 -7.22
C SER A 218 -16.48 17.08 -7.50
N ILE A 219 -15.73 16.06 -7.94
CA ILE A 219 -14.29 16.17 -8.24
C ILE A 219 -13.99 16.04 -9.73
N ALA A 220 -14.85 15.36 -10.48
CA ALA A 220 -14.71 15.15 -11.91
C ALA A 220 -16.07 15.26 -12.61
N PRO A 221 -16.61 16.48 -12.80
CA PRO A 221 -17.87 16.67 -13.51
C PRO A 221 -17.85 16.02 -14.90
N GLY A 222 -18.84 15.17 -15.18
CA GLY A 222 -18.94 14.44 -16.44
C GLY A 222 -18.17 13.12 -16.50
N ALA A 223 -17.42 12.76 -15.45
CA ALA A 223 -16.80 11.44 -15.34
C ALA A 223 -17.88 10.35 -15.23
N LYS A 224 -17.66 9.21 -15.88
CA LYS A 224 -18.60 8.08 -15.84
C LYS A 224 -17.86 6.76 -15.72
N GLN A 225 -18.37 5.87 -14.88
CA GLN A 225 -17.99 4.47 -14.92
C GLN A 225 -18.63 3.80 -16.14
N VAL A 226 -17.86 3.07 -16.95
CA VAL A 226 -18.42 2.31 -18.10
C VAL A 226 -17.94 0.86 -18.11
N PRO A 227 -18.70 -0.07 -18.71
CA PRO A 227 -18.26 -1.46 -18.90
C PRO A 227 -16.99 -1.56 -19.75
N TYR A 228 -16.13 -2.54 -19.43
CA TYR A 228 -14.99 -2.90 -20.26
C TYR A 228 -15.45 -3.70 -21.49
N ALA A 229 -15.56 -3.04 -22.65
CA ALA A 229 -15.92 -3.67 -23.93
C ALA A 229 -14.69 -4.03 -24.80
N GLY A 230 -13.50 -4.19 -24.21
CA GLY A 230 -12.21 -4.28 -24.92
C GLY A 230 -11.46 -2.93 -24.97
N VAL A 231 -10.32 -2.88 -25.67
CA VAL A 231 -9.47 -1.68 -25.79
C VAL A 231 -10.26 -0.54 -26.46
N PRO A 232 -10.63 0.53 -25.72
CA PRO A 232 -11.25 1.68 -26.36
C PRO A 232 -10.21 2.46 -27.16
N ALA A 233 -10.58 2.93 -28.35
CA ALA A 233 -9.81 3.97 -29.03
C ALA A 233 -9.86 5.24 -28.16
N GLY A 234 -8.70 5.85 -27.90
CA GLY A 234 -8.65 7.12 -27.18
C GLY A 234 -9.35 8.22 -27.98
N ASP A 235 -10.28 8.94 -27.36
CA ASP A 235 -10.95 10.11 -27.94
C ASP A 235 -10.60 11.35 -27.11
N PRO A 236 -9.78 12.29 -27.63
CA PRO A 236 -9.38 13.50 -26.91
C PRO A 236 -10.52 14.53 -26.76
N THR A 237 -11.69 14.29 -27.36
CA THR A 237 -12.86 15.17 -27.26
C THR A 237 -13.90 14.69 -26.23
N ALA A 238 -13.70 13.49 -25.67
CA ALA A 238 -14.63 12.87 -24.73
C ALA A 238 -14.30 13.21 -23.26
N ASN A 239 -15.25 12.91 -22.37
CA ASN A 239 -15.04 13.01 -20.93
C ASN A 239 -14.23 11.82 -20.40
N ALA A 240 -13.60 11.99 -19.23
CA ALA A 240 -12.88 10.91 -18.56
C ALA A 240 -13.84 9.77 -18.19
N ILE A 241 -13.40 8.53 -18.42
CA ILE A 241 -14.21 7.33 -18.22
C ILE A 241 -13.41 6.36 -17.37
N ILE A 242 -13.99 5.85 -16.28
CA ILE A 242 -13.30 4.90 -15.39
C ILE A 242 -13.85 3.50 -15.64
N ARG A 243 -12.96 2.53 -15.81
CA ARG A 243 -13.32 1.12 -16.00
C ARG A 243 -12.82 0.28 -14.82
N PRO A 244 -13.71 -0.34 -14.04
CA PRO A 244 -13.32 -1.46 -13.21
C PRO A 244 -13.14 -2.70 -14.07
N LEU A 245 -12.21 -3.56 -13.66
CA LEU A 245 -12.21 -4.98 -14.03
C LEU A 245 -13.19 -5.73 -13.13
#